data_AF-A0A7K2WL73-F1
#
_entry.id   AF-A0A7K2WL73-F1
#
_cell.length_a   1.000
_cell.length_b   1.000
_cell.length_c   1.000
_cell.angle_alpha   90.00
_cell.angle_beta   90.00
_cell.angle_gamma   90.00
#
_symmetry.space_group_name_H-M   'P 1'
#
loop_
_entity.id
_entity.type
_entity.pdbx_description
1 polymer ?
#
loop_
_entity_poly.entity_id
_entity_poly.type
_entity_poly.pdbx_seq_one_letter_code
_entity_poly.pdbx_strand_id
1 'polypeptide(L)'
;ARAAVARESGAPLVFAEVEVVLDADTPAADRLAVLDEAADWPESGRLRHVGSPEALVALLRQLAESVDGVRLHPAVLAADLPVLTGRVLPELSATGLWQAPRPGATLRDTLGLPRPANRFAAPAATHA
;
A
#
# COMPACT_ATOMS: atom_id res chain seq x y z
N ALA A 1 -11.91 13.14 2.27
CA ALA A 1 -12.89 13.30 1.18
C ALA A 1 -12.99 12.05 0.29
N ARG A 2 -12.01 11.72 -0.57
CA ARG A 2 -12.10 10.56 -1.49
C ARG A 2 -12.30 9.20 -0.80
N ALA A 3 -11.61 8.97 0.31
CA ALA A 3 -11.78 7.72 1.09
C ALA A 3 -13.19 7.57 1.68
N ALA A 4 -13.81 8.67 2.13
CA ALA A 4 -15.17 8.66 2.65
C ALA A 4 -16.18 8.32 1.53
N VAL A 5 -16.03 8.97 0.36
CA VAL A 5 -16.86 8.69 -0.83
C VAL A 5 -16.75 7.21 -1.25
N ALA A 6 -15.54 6.63 -1.22
CA ALA A 6 -15.36 5.21 -1.54
C ALA A 6 -16.12 4.30 -0.55
N ARG A 7 -16.06 4.61 0.75
CA ARG A 7 -16.82 3.85 1.77
C ARG A 7 -18.33 4.01 1.59
N GLU A 8 -18.80 5.22 1.32
CA GLU A 8 -20.22 5.50 1.05
C GLU A 8 -20.72 4.74 -0.20
N SER A 9 -19.85 4.52 -1.19
CA SER A 9 -20.15 3.70 -2.37
C SER A 9 -20.12 2.18 -2.11
N GLY A 10 -19.90 1.74 -0.86
CA GLY A 10 -19.92 0.34 -0.46
C GLY A 10 -18.59 -0.40 -0.65
N ALA A 11 -17.48 0.32 -0.82
CA ALA A 11 -16.17 -0.31 -0.89
C ALA A 11 -15.84 -1.02 0.44
N PRO A 12 -15.52 -2.33 0.44
CA PRO A 12 -15.22 -3.07 1.67
C PRO A 12 -13.87 -2.65 2.28
N LEU A 13 -12.95 -2.18 1.45
CA LEU A 13 -11.65 -1.65 1.84
C LEU A 13 -11.30 -0.47 0.92
N VAL A 14 -10.60 0.50 1.47
CA VAL A 14 -10.11 1.68 0.77
C VAL A 14 -8.59 1.71 0.85
N PHE A 15 -7.94 1.82 -0.30
CA PHE A 15 -6.49 1.90 -0.40
C PHE A 15 -6.06 3.26 -0.92
N ALA A 16 -5.03 3.86 -0.30
CA ALA A 16 -4.31 4.97 -0.90
C ALA A 16 -3.26 4.45 -1.88
N GLU A 17 -2.99 5.19 -2.94
CA GLU A 17 -1.89 4.91 -3.86
C GLU A 17 -0.81 5.96 -3.70
N VAL A 18 0.43 5.51 -3.48
CA VAL A 18 1.58 6.40 -3.24
C VAL A 18 2.71 6.01 -4.17
N GLU A 19 3.08 6.91 -5.07
CA GLU A 19 4.33 6.85 -5.82
C GLU A 19 5.49 7.25 -4.92
N VAL A 20 6.59 6.50 -4.96
CA VAL A 20 7.73 6.73 -4.06
C VAL A 20 9.04 6.84 -4.82
N VAL A 21 9.81 7.88 -4.49
CA VAL A 21 11.23 8.01 -4.80
C VAL A 21 11.94 8.24 -3.47
N LEU A 22 12.80 7.32 -3.06
CA LEU A 22 13.39 7.35 -1.72
C LEU A 22 14.85 7.79 -1.72
N ASP A 23 15.29 8.37 -0.60
CA ASP A 23 16.71 8.55 -0.35
C ASP A 23 17.38 7.17 -0.26
N ALA A 24 18.36 6.95 -1.14
CA ALA A 24 19.18 5.74 -1.20
C ALA A 24 20.67 6.15 -1.18
N ASP A 25 21.51 5.56 -2.02
CA ASP A 25 22.90 6.00 -2.21
C ASP A 25 22.99 7.43 -2.78
N THR A 26 21.91 7.90 -3.40
CA THR A 26 21.74 9.24 -3.94
C THR A 26 20.43 9.83 -3.40
N PRO A 27 20.38 11.14 -3.10
CA PRO A 27 19.15 11.81 -2.66
C PRO A 27 17.99 11.59 -3.62
N ALA A 28 16.77 11.47 -3.09
CA ALA A 28 15.57 11.25 -3.88
C ALA A 28 15.31 12.35 -4.90
N ALA A 29 15.64 13.61 -4.56
CA ALA A 29 15.46 14.75 -5.45
C ALA A 29 16.36 14.64 -6.69
N ASP A 30 17.64 14.30 -6.51
CA ASP A 30 18.59 14.13 -7.61
C ASP A 30 18.19 12.93 -8.48
N ARG A 31 17.75 11.84 -7.85
CA ARG A 31 17.21 10.67 -8.55
C ARG A 31 15.98 11.03 -9.38
N LEU A 32 15.06 11.81 -8.83
CA LEU A 32 13.86 12.27 -9.54
C LEU A 32 14.22 13.13 -10.75
N ALA A 33 15.18 14.06 -10.61
CA ALA A 33 15.63 14.89 -11.72
C ALA A 33 16.13 14.04 -12.91
N VAL A 34 16.92 13.00 -12.64
CA VAL A 34 17.38 12.07 -13.68
C VAL A 34 16.23 11.29 -14.33
N LEU A 35 15.22 10.89 -13.55
CA LEU A 35 14.05 10.19 -14.07
C LEU A 35 13.19 11.10 -14.97
N ASP A 36 12.97 12.34 -14.54
CA ASP A 36 12.19 13.34 -15.28
C ASP A 36 12.89 13.73 -16.60
N GLU A 37 14.23 13.74 -16.64
CA GLU A 37 14.99 13.93 -17.88
C GLU A 37 14.87 12.73 -18.84
N ALA A 38 14.77 11.51 -18.30
CA ALA A 38 14.77 10.29 -19.09
C ALA A 38 13.41 9.99 -19.76
N ALA A 39 12.30 10.33 -19.10
CA ALA A 39 10.97 10.11 -19.62
C ALA A 39 9.92 11.00 -18.96
N ASP A 40 8.90 11.38 -19.73
CA ASP A 40 7.72 12.02 -19.17
C ASP A 40 7.05 11.11 -18.13
N TRP A 41 6.92 11.63 -16.91
CA TRP A 41 6.21 10.97 -15.82
C TRP A 41 4.93 11.75 -15.48
N PRO A 42 3.81 11.50 -16.21
CA PRO A 42 2.59 12.29 -16.06
C PRO A 42 1.97 12.14 -14.68
N GLU A 43 1.26 13.19 -14.25
CA GLU A 43 0.48 13.16 -13.02
C GLU A 43 -0.59 12.06 -13.08
N SER A 44 -0.41 11.02 -12.27
CA SER A 44 -1.34 9.89 -12.17
C SER A 44 -2.53 10.16 -11.25
N GLY A 45 -2.58 11.33 -10.60
CA GLY A 45 -3.54 11.67 -9.55
C GLY A 45 -3.31 10.91 -8.23
N ARG A 46 -2.24 10.13 -8.14
CA ARG A 46 -1.76 9.46 -6.91
C ARG A 46 -1.00 10.46 -6.04
N LEU A 47 -0.86 10.13 -4.77
CA LEU A 47 0.07 10.85 -3.91
C LEU A 47 1.50 10.50 -4.36
N ARG A 48 2.40 11.48 -4.35
CA ARG A 48 3.82 11.27 -4.66
C ARG A 48 4.65 11.68 -3.47
N HIS A 49 5.48 10.75 -2.99
CA HIS A 49 6.47 10.98 -1.94
C HIS A 49 7.86 10.96 -2.54
N VAL A 50 8.61 12.02 -2.32
CA VAL A 50 10.01 12.17 -2.75
C VAL A 50 10.82 12.61 -1.54
N GLY A 51 11.74 11.76 -1.09
CA GLY A 51 12.60 12.08 0.06
C GLY A 51 12.86 10.90 0.97
N SER A 52 13.01 11.18 2.26
CA SER A 52 13.54 10.19 3.20
C SER A 52 12.54 9.08 3.55
N PRO A 53 13.03 7.89 3.95
CA PRO A 53 12.18 6.82 4.45
C PRO A 53 11.46 7.21 5.76
N GLU A 54 12.04 8.05 6.61
CA GLU A 54 11.41 8.54 7.84
C GLU A 54 10.19 9.41 7.52
N ALA A 55 10.32 10.29 6.52
CA ALA A 55 9.22 11.11 6.05
C ALA A 55 8.13 10.24 5.41
N LEU A 56 8.49 9.16 4.70
CA LEU A 56 7.52 8.20 4.19
C LEU A 56 6.77 7.49 5.33
N VAL A 57 7.47 7.06 6.39
CA VAL A 57 6.82 6.45 7.57
C VAL A 57 5.82 7.41 8.19
N ALA A 58 6.16 8.69 8.35
CA ALA A 58 5.25 9.70 8.86
C ALA A 58 4.00 9.87 7.98
N LEU A 59 4.18 9.91 6.65
CA LEU A 59 3.08 9.95 5.70
C LEU A 59 2.17 8.71 5.81
N LEU A 60 2.75 7.52 5.90
CA LEU A 60 1.99 6.26 6.00
C LEU A 60 1.19 6.19 7.31
N ARG A 61 1.76 6.69 8.42
CA ARG A 61 1.05 6.82 9.71
C ARG A 61 -0.17 7.73 9.59
N GLN A 62 -0.01 8.89 8.95
CA GLN A 62 -1.12 9.81 8.71
C GLN A 62 -2.19 9.19 7.81
N LEU A 63 -1.79 8.47 6.75
CA LEU A 63 -2.74 7.81 5.85
C LEU A 63 -3.55 6.71 6.55
N ALA A 64 -2.92 5.96 7.48
CA ALA A 64 -3.58 4.89 8.23
C ALA A 64 -4.80 5.37 9.05
N GLU A 65 -4.90 6.66 9.35
CA GLU A 65 -6.09 7.25 10.01
C GLU A 65 -7.31 7.31 9.09
N SER A 66 -7.12 7.17 7.77
CA SER A 66 -8.15 7.44 6.76
C SER A 66 -8.39 6.30 5.76
N VAL A 67 -7.42 5.40 5.57
CA VAL A 67 -7.48 4.27 4.62
C VAL A 67 -7.11 2.96 5.30
N ASP A 68 -7.58 1.85 4.72
CA ASP A 68 -7.36 0.50 5.27
C ASP A 68 -6.03 -0.11 4.79
N GLY A 69 -5.39 0.50 3.79
CA GLY A 69 -4.07 0.11 3.33
C GLY A 69 -3.48 1.08 2.32
N VAL A 70 -2.23 0.82 1.95
CA VAL A 70 -1.49 1.64 0.98
C VAL A 70 -0.85 0.76 -0.09
N ARG A 71 -1.03 1.12 -1.35
CA ARG A 71 -0.33 0.54 -2.50
C ARG A 71 0.82 1.46 -2.90
N LEU A 72 2.04 0.97 -2.68
CA LEU A 72 3.27 1.68 -3.05
C LEU A 72 3.62 1.41 -4.51
N HIS A 73 4.02 2.47 -5.22
CA HIS A 73 4.51 2.43 -6.59
C HIS A 73 5.93 3.01 -6.62
N PRO A 74 6.96 2.18 -6.42
CA PRO A 74 8.34 2.65 -6.43
C PRO A 74 8.78 3.04 -7.84
N ALA A 75 9.49 4.15 -7.95
CA ALA A 75 9.99 4.64 -9.23
C ALA A 75 11.07 3.74 -9.81
N VAL A 76 11.98 3.25 -8.97
CA VAL A 76 13.06 2.34 -9.35
C VAL A 76 13.15 1.20 -8.34
N LEU A 77 12.61 0.04 -8.70
CA LEU A 77 12.55 -1.12 -7.79
C LEU A 77 13.90 -1.48 -7.16
N ALA A 78 14.99 -1.43 -7.93
CA ALA A 78 16.32 -1.76 -7.44
C ALA A 78 16.84 -0.82 -6.34
N ALA A 79 16.43 0.45 -6.37
CA ALA A 79 16.88 1.44 -5.38
C ALA A 79 15.87 1.59 -4.23
N ASP A 80 14.58 1.57 -4.52
CA ASP A 80 13.54 1.86 -3.54
C ASP A 80 13.15 0.63 -2.70
N LEU A 81 13.13 -0.59 -3.27
CA LEU A 81 12.75 -1.79 -2.52
C LEU A 81 13.69 -2.09 -1.33
N PRO A 82 15.03 -2.02 -1.45
CA PRO A 82 15.91 -2.24 -0.30
C PRO A 82 15.68 -1.24 0.83
N VAL A 83 15.38 0.02 0.51
CA VAL A 83 15.05 1.05 1.49
C VAL A 83 13.69 0.76 2.15
N LEU A 84 12.69 0.37 1.36
CA LEU A 84 11.36 0.01 1.87
C LEU A 84 11.43 -1.18 2.84
N THR A 85 12.08 -2.27 2.44
CA THR A 85 12.15 -3.49 3.28
C THR A 85 13.11 -3.35 4.45
N GLY A 86 14.20 -2.58 4.29
CA GLY A 86 15.24 -2.42 5.30
C GLY A 86 14.98 -1.32 6.33
N ARG A 87 14.25 -0.25 5.96
CA ARG A 87 14.05 0.93 6.82
C ARG A 87 12.58 1.23 7.10
N VAL A 88 11.69 1.11 6.11
CA VAL A 88 10.29 1.54 6.26
C VAL A 88 9.43 0.47 6.92
N LEU A 89 9.42 -0.77 6.39
CA LEU A 89 8.59 -1.85 6.92
C LEU A 89 8.93 -2.21 8.38
N PRO A 90 10.21 -2.26 8.81
CA PRO A 90 10.55 -2.52 10.21
C PRO A 90 9.99 -1.47 11.17
N GLU A 91 10.07 -0.19 10.81
CA GLU A 91 9.52 0.92 11.60
C GLU A 91 7.99 0.84 11.73
N LEU A 92 7.30 0.48 10.64
CA LEU A 92 5.84 0.28 10.69
C LEU A 92 5.47 -0.94 11.54
N SER A 93 6.24 -2.03 11.43
CA SER A 93 6.10 -3.23 12.25
C SER A 93 6.24 -2.93 13.73
N ALA A 94 7.25 -2.14 14.11
CA ALA A 94 7.50 -1.74 15.50
C ALA A 94 6.34 -0.97 16.12
N THR A 95 5.56 -0.24 15.30
CA THR A 95 4.34 0.47 15.73
C THR A 95 3.04 -0.33 15.58
N GLY A 96 3.12 -1.59 15.13
CA GLY A 96 1.95 -2.44 14.90
C GLY A 96 1.10 -2.06 13.69
N LEU A 97 1.55 -1.12 12.85
CA LEU A 97 0.85 -0.68 11.64
C LEU A 97 1.04 -1.61 10.45
N TRP A 98 2.03 -2.49 10.50
CA TRP A 98 2.26 -3.50 9.48
C TRP A 98 2.56 -4.85 10.11
N GLN A 99 1.98 -5.90 9.53
CA GLN A 99 2.31 -7.27 9.86
C GLN A 99 2.52 -8.04 8.56
N ALA A 100 3.59 -8.85 8.52
CA ALA A 100 3.82 -9.75 7.40
C ALA A 100 2.65 -10.75 7.26
N PRO A 101 2.17 -11.03 6.03
CA PRO A 101 1.17 -12.06 5.80
C PRO A 101 1.63 -13.42 6.33
N ARG A 102 0.73 -14.15 7.00
CA ARG A 102 1.03 -15.50 7.49
C ARG A 102 1.22 -16.47 6.31
N PRO A 103 2.28 -17.31 6.30
CA PRO A 103 2.42 -18.35 5.29
C PRO A 103 1.17 -19.24 5.22
N GLY A 104 0.69 -19.49 4.00
CA GLY A 104 -0.52 -20.28 3.75
C GLY A 104 -1.86 -19.53 3.93
N ALA A 105 -1.85 -18.29 4.40
CA ALA A 105 -3.04 -17.44 4.39
C ALA A 105 -3.43 -17.07 2.95
N THR A 106 -4.72 -17.03 2.66
CA THR A 106 -5.19 -16.49 1.38
C THR A 106 -5.12 -14.97 1.39
N LEU A 107 -5.10 -14.34 0.21
CA LEU A 107 -5.20 -12.87 0.11
C LEU A 107 -6.44 -12.32 0.84
N ARG A 108 -7.55 -13.07 0.84
CA ARG A 108 -8.75 -12.67 1.59
C ARG A 108 -8.49 -12.67 3.09
N ASP A 109 -7.80 -13.69 3.61
CA ASP A 109 -7.47 -13.77 5.03
C ASP A 109 -6.53 -12.62 5.43
N THR A 110 -5.55 -12.29 4.60
CA THR A 110 -4.63 -11.16 4.83
C THR A 110 -5.36 -9.81 4.85
N LEU A 111 -6.37 -9.64 4.00
CA LEU A 111 -7.14 -8.41 3.89
C LEU A 111 -8.39 -8.38 4.79
N GLY A 112 -8.64 -9.42 5.60
CA GLY A 112 -9.84 -9.51 6.45
C GLY A 112 -11.16 -9.59 5.65
N LEU A 113 -11.11 -10.03 4.39
CA LEU A 113 -12.29 -10.09 3.53
C LEU A 113 -13.11 -11.36 3.77
N PRO A 114 -14.44 -11.27 3.88
CA PRO A 114 -15.29 -12.44 4.07
C PRO A 114 -15.24 -13.37 2.86
N ARG A 115 -15.42 -14.68 3.10
CA ARG A 115 -15.56 -15.65 2.01
C ARG A 115 -16.89 -15.40 1.29
N PRO A 116 -16.91 -15.17 -0.03
CA PRO A 116 -18.16 -14.95 -0.75
C PRO A 116 -19.00 -16.23 -0.73
N ALA A 117 -20.31 -16.07 -0.51
CA ALA A 117 -21.25 -17.17 -0.59
C ALA A 117 -21.26 -17.76 -2.00
N ASN A 118 -21.20 -19.09 -2.11
CA ASN A 118 -21.36 -19.75 -3.39
C ASN A 118 -22.83 -19.64 -3.82
N ARG A 119 -23.09 -18.96 -4.95
CA ARG A 119 -24.43 -18.78 -5.51
C ARG A 119 -25.15 -20.09 -5.85
N PHE A 120 -24.42 -21.19 -5.98
CA PHE A 120 -24.92 -22.53 -6.30
C PHE A 120 -24.89 -23.49 -5.10
N ALA A 121 -24.49 -23.03 -3.91
CA ALA A 121 -24.55 -23.89 -2.73
C ALA A 121 -26.02 -24.14 -2.39
N ALA A 122 -26.50 -25.35 -2.65
CA ALA A 122 -27.78 -25.80 -2.13
C ALA A 122 -27.70 -25.88 -0.60
N PRO A 123 -28.78 -25.53 0.14
CA PRO A 123 -28.83 -25.77 1.57
C PRO A 123 -28.55 -27.26 1.82
N ALA A 124 -27.67 -27.55 2.78
CA ALA A 124 -27.33 -28.93 3.12
C ALA A 124 -28.63 -29.68 3.45
N ALA A 125 -28.94 -30.71 2.66
CA ALA A 125 -30.10 -31.56 2.93
C ALA A 125 -29.86 -32.29 4.25
N THR A 126 -30.57 -31.87 5.30
CA THR A 126 -30.62 -32.58 6.58
C THR A 126 -31.24 -33.95 6.33
N HIS A 127 -30.41 -35.00 6.32
CA HIS A 127 -30.90 -36.37 6.48
C HIS A 127 -31.11 -36.61 7.98
N ALA A 128 -32.37 -36.81 8.37
CA ALA A 128 -32.77 -37.31 9.68
C ALA A 128 -32.63 -38.84 9.75
#